data_AF-A0A397FBL1-F1
#
_entry.id   AF-A0A397FBL1-F1
#
_cell.length_a   1.000
_cell.length_b   1.000
_cell.length_c   1.000
_cell.angle_alpha   90.00
_cell.angle_beta   90.00
_cell.angle_gamma   90.00
#
_symmetry.space_group_name_H-M   'P 1'
#
loop_
_entity.id
_entity.type
_entity.pdbx_description
1 polymer ?
#
loop_
_entity_poly.entity_id
_entity_poly.type
_entity_poly.pdbx_seq_one_letter_code
_entity_poly.pdbx_strand_id
1 'polypeptide(L)'
;IIVKGTPGGDIERHELPTYPVGPVYAVQKTAYMNQRVWSYYLREVLMPDIDCPSVVLADNLKCHVSKKSYKILEDELFSVAYLQPLPANTTSVLQPLDVGVMGPFKQMCRSEWIKEEKVVTAAEKRLAMIKRSIKVWDAMKEDTIRKSFEKALTIFEI
;
A
#
# COMPACT_ATOMS: atom_id res chain seq x y z
N ILE A 1 -2.68 5.68 -1.68
CA ILE A 1 -1.66 6.58 -1.07
C ILE A 1 -2.24 7.27 0.15
N ILE A 2 -1.55 7.18 1.30
CA ILE A 2 -1.97 7.87 2.53
C ILE A 2 -1.23 9.20 2.64
N VAL A 3 -1.96 10.31 2.74
CA VAL A 3 -1.41 11.67 2.85
C VAL A 3 -1.51 12.14 4.29
N LYS A 4 -0.39 12.63 4.84
CA LYS A 4 -0.35 13.18 6.19
C LYS A 4 -1.15 14.48 6.26
N GLY A 5 -2.28 14.46 6.96
CA GLY A 5 -3.17 15.62 7.09
C GLY A 5 -4.38 15.32 7.96
N THR A 6 -5.18 16.33 8.26
CA THR A 6 -6.43 16.14 9.00
C THR A 6 -7.53 15.69 8.03
N PRO A 7 -8.21 14.55 8.29
CA PRO A 7 -9.39 14.17 7.52
C PRO A 7 -10.43 15.29 7.50
N GLY A 8 -10.96 15.59 6.33
CA GLY A 8 -11.87 16.71 6.08
C GLY A 8 -11.22 18.10 6.17
N GLY A 9 -9.89 18.19 6.29
CA GLY A 9 -9.15 19.46 6.31
C GLY A 9 -8.70 19.93 4.92
N ASP A 10 -7.84 20.94 4.89
CA ASP A 10 -7.49 21.66 3.65
C ASP A 10 -6.86 20.78 2.57
N ILE A 11 -5.98 19.84 2.96
CA ILE A 11 -5.37 18.90 2.01
C ILE A 11 -6.45 18.06 1.32
N GLU A 12 -7.41 17.54 2.06
CA GLU A 12 -8.49 16.71 1.51
C GLU A 12 -9.45 17.54 0.64
N ARG A 13 -9.76 18.77 1.05
CA ARG A 13 -10.72 19.63 0.36
C ARG A 13 -10.17 20.32 -0.89
N HIS A 14 -8.90 20.70 -0.88
CA HIS A 14 -8.34 21.61 -1.88
C HIS A 14 -7.18 21.01 -2.66
N GLU A 15 -6.38 20.10 -2.08
CA GLU A 15 -5.25 19.50 -2.78
C GLU A 15 -5.58 18.15 -3.42
N LEU A 16 -6.23 17.24 -2.69
CA LEU A 16 -6.57 15.92 -3.23
C LEU A 16 -7.31 15.97 -4.58
N PRO A 17 -8.26 16.91 -4.84
CA PRO A 17 -8.90 17.00 -6.15
C PRO A 17 -7.94 17.33 -7.31
N THR A 18 -6.74 17.81 -7.01
CA THR A 18 -5.71 18.15 -8.00
C THR A 18 -4.68 17.02 -8.20
N TYR A 19 -4.75 15.96 -7.40
CA TYR A 19 -3.79 14.86 -7.48
C TYR A 19 -4.07 13.97 -8.70
N PRO A 20 -3.05 13.25 -9.22
CA PRO A 20 -3.24 12.39 -10.38
C PRO A 20 -4.31 11.33 -10.15
N VAL A 21 -5.07 11.02 -11.20
CA VAL A 21 -6.00 9.88 -11.20
C VAL A 21 -5.23 8.56 -11.18
N GLY A 22 -5.90 7.49 -10.74
CA GLY A 22 -5.34 6.14 -10.66
C GLY A 22 -5.28 5.64 -9.21
N PRO A 23 -4.43 6.23 -8.34
CA PRO A 23 -4.36 5.79 -6.96
C PRO A 23 -5.62 6.15 -6.17
N VAL A 24 -5.98 5.27 -5.24
CA VAL A 24 -6.93 5.58 -4.17
C VAL A 24 -6.22 6.40 -3.09
N TYR A 25 -6.77 7.55 -2.70
CA TYR A 25 -6.18 8.45 -1.70
C TYR A 25 -6.91 8.40 -0.36
N ALA A 26 -6.17 8.55 0.73
CA ALA A 26 -6.75 8.73 2.05
C ALA A 26 -5.94 9.77 2.84
N VAL A 27 -6.61 10.74 3.46
CA VAL A 27 -5.96 11.67 4.39
C VAL A 27 -6.01 11.11 5.82
N GLN A 28 -4.88 11.13 6.51
CA GLN A 28 -4.77 10.65 7.90
C GLN A 28 -3.70 11.44 8.66
N LYS A 29 -3.96 11.76 9.94
CA LYS A 29 -3.16 12.73 10.73
C LYS A 29 -1.67 12.37 10.85
N THR A 30 -1.36 11.09 10.91
CA THR A 30 -0.01 10.54 11.08
C THR A 30 0.53 9.83 9.83
N ALA A 31 -0.22 9.86 8.72
CA ALA A 31 -0.03 8.99 7.55
C ALA A 31 0.15 7.48 7.89
N TYR A 32 -0.53 7.00 8.93
CA TYR A 32 -0.45 5.61 9.37
C TYR A 32 -1.73 4.83 9.04
N MET A 33 -1.60 3.52 8.85
CA MET A 33 -2.74 2.64 8.61
C MET A 33 -3.57 2.49 9.88
N ASN A 34 -4.86 2.82 9.80
CA ASN A 34 -5.82 2.57 10.88
C ASN A 34 -7.01 1.78 10.33
N GLN A 35 -7.94 1.37 11.20
CA GLN A 35 -9.08 0.55 10.77
C GLN A 35 -9.90 1.19 9.65
N ARG A 36 -10.05 2.52 9.64
CA ARG A 36 -10.80 3.22 8.59
C ARG A 36 -10.09 3.10 7.24
N VAL A 37 -8.80 3.42 7.19
CA VAL A 37 -8.02 3.37 5.94
C VAL A 37 -7.87 1.93 5.46
N TRP A 38 -7.69 0.98 6.38
CA TRP A 38 -7.63 -0.44 6.02
C TRP A 38 -8.94 -0.96 5.44
N SER A 39 -10.09 -0.61 6.04
CA SER A 39 -11.41 -0.99 5.49
C SER A 39 -11.64 -0.40 4.10
N TYR A 40 -11.13 0.82 3.87
CA TYR A 40 -11.18 1.49 2.57
C TYR A 40 -10.28 0.80 1.54
N TYR A 41 -9.06 0.41 1.93
CA TYR A 41 -8.17 -0.38 1.09
C TYR A 41 -8.79 -1.72 0.67
N LEU A 42 -9.38 -2.47 1.61
CA LEU A 42 -10.01 -3.75 1.29
C LEU A 42 -11.14 -3.62 0.25
N ARG A 43 -11.95 -2.57 0.32
CA ARG A 43 -13.12 -2.40 -0.56
C ARG A 43 -12.83 -1.71 -1.88
N GLU A 44 -12.00 -0.67 -1.86
CA GLU A 44 -11.80 0.18 -3.03
C GLU A 44 -10.55 -0.19 -3.83
N VAL A 45 -9.61 -0.91 -3.21
CA VAL A 45 -8.35 -1.29 -3.87
C VAL A 45 -8.30 -2.79 -4.06
N LEU A 46 -8.50 -3.57 -3.00
CA LEU A 46 -8.29 -5.01 -3.08
C LEU A 46 -9.47 -5.74 -3.74
N MET A 47 -10.70 -5.46 -3.31
CA MET A 47 -11.90 -6.15 -3.79
C MET A 47 -12.09 -6.09 -5.33
N PRO A 48 -11.84 -4.97 -6.04
CA PRO A 48 -11.93 -4.92 -7.49
C PRO A 48 -10.94 -5.85 -8.22
N ASP A 49 -9.82 -6.19 -7.58
CA ASP A 49 -8.72 -6.97 -8.15
C ASP A 49 -8.77 -8.46 -7.75
N ILE A 50 -9.76 -8.89 -6.95
CA ILE A 50 -9.92 -10.30 -6.55
C ILE A 50 -11.06 -10.93 -7.36
N ASP A 51 -10.69 -11.82 -8.28
CA ASP A 51 -11.61 -12.59 -9.13
C ASP A 51 -11.61 -14.10 -8.85
N CYS A 52 -10.75 -14.56 -7.94
CA CYS A 52 -10.55 -15.98 -7.62
C CYS A 52 -10.19 -16.19 -6.14
N PRO A 53 -10.30 -17.44 -5.64
CA PRO A 53 -9.86 -17.78 -4.29
C PRO A 53 -8.40 -17.34 -4.03
N SER A 54 -8.22 -16.46 -3.05
CA SER A 54 -6.98 -15.72 -2.81
C SER A 54 -6.62 -15.67 -1.32
N VAL A 55 -5.32 -15.51 -1.04
CA VAL A 55 -4.82 -15.30 0.33
C VAL A 55 -4.25 -13.89 0.45
N VAL A 56 -4.77 -13.13 1.39
CA VAL A 56 -4.30 -11.80 1.75
C VAL A 56 -3.27 -11.93 2.86
N LEU A 57 -1.99 -11.80 2.51
CA LEU A 57 -0.88 -11.79 3.47
C LEU A 57 -0.71 -10.38 4.06
N ALA A 58 -0.88 -10.26 5.37
CA ALA A 58 -0.72 -8.99 6.08
C ALA A 58 0.11 -9.18 7.35
N ASP A 59 0.80 -8.13 7.80
CA ASP A 59 1.45 -8.15 9.11
C ASP A 59 0.39 -8.17 10.25
N ASN A 60 0.85 -8.35 11.49
CA ASN A 60 -0.01 -8.46 12.66
C ASN A 60 -0.48 -7.10 13.20
N LEU A 61 -0.49 -6.04 12.38
CA LEU A 61 -0.98 -4.73 12.80
C LEU A 61 -2.43 -4.84 13.28
N LYS A 62 -2.77 -4.19 14.41
CA LYS A 62 -4.08 -4.32 15.07
C LYS A 62 -5.28 -4.09 14.14
N CYS A 63 -5.16 -3.20 13.15
CA CYS A 63 -6.23 -2.97 12.19
C CYS A 63 -6.32 -4.06 11.12
N HIS A 64 -5.23 -4.73 10.76
CA HIS A 64 -5.27 -5.84 9.80
C HIS A 64 -5.99 -7.04 10.43
N VAL A 65 -5.61 -7.42 11.65
CA VAL A 65 -6.14 -8.61 12.34
C VAL A 65 -7.39 -8.37 13.20
N SER A 66 -8.10 -7.27 12.96
CA SER A 66 -9.31 -6.96 13.75
C SER A 66 -10.50 -7.81 13.29
N LYS A 67 -11.46 -8.07 14.20
CA LYS A 67 -12.73 -8.74 13.85
C LYS A 67 -13.44 -8.08 12.67
N LYS A 68 -13.32 -6.75 12.53
CA LYS A 68 -13.93 -6.00 11.42
C LYS A 68 -13.27 -6.34 10.09
N SER A 69 -11.96 -6.57 10.06
CA SER A 69 -11.23 -6.91 8.84
C SER A 69 -11.59 -8.29 8.33
N TYR A 70 -11.69 -9.29 9.22
CA TYR A 70 -12.20 -10.62 8.87
C TYR A 70 -13.62 -10.56 8.33
N LYS A 71 -14.52 -9.82 8.99
CA LYS A 71 -15.90 -9.64 8.48
C LYS A 71 -15.96 -9.03 7.09
N ILE A 72 -15.13 -8.02 6.78
CA ILE A 72 -15.11 -7.44 5.43
C ILE A 72 -14.67 -8.50 4.40
N LEU A 73 -13.66 -9.31 4.71
CA LEU A 73 -13.17 -10.34 3.79
C LEU A 73 -14.16 -11.51 3.63
N GLU A 74 -14.79 -11.95 4.72
CA GLU A 74 -15.75 -13.05 4.72
C GLU A 74 -17.10 -12.64 4.11
N ASP A 75 -17.68 -11.52 4.58
CA ASP A 75 -19.05 -11.11 4.27
C ASP A 75 -19.15 -10.29 2.98
N GLU A 76 -18.13 -9.50 2.62
CA GLU A 76 -18.20 -8.54 1.51
C GLU A 76 -17.36 -8.96 0.29
N LEU A 77 -16.21 -9.61 0.48
CA LEU A 77 -15.36 -10.11 -0.61
C LEU A 77 -15.76 -11.54 -1.05
N PHE A 78 -17.07 -11.83 -1.05
CA PHE A 78 -17.69 -13.09 -1.51
C PHE A 78 -17.08 -14.38 -0.94
N SER A 79 -16.43 -14.33 0.22
CA SER A 79 -15.70 -15.46 0.83
C SER A 79 -14.60 -16.08 -0.06
N VAL A 80 -14.11 -15.37 -1.08
CA VAL A 80 -13.00 -15.86 -1.92
C VAL A 80 -11.63 -15.47 -1.37
N ALA A 81 -11.56 -14.49 -0.47
CA ALA A 81 -10.29 -14.02 0.09
C ALA A 81 -10.12 -14.43 1.56
N TYR A 82 -9.01 -15.07 1.90
CA TYR A 82 -8.65 -15.42 3.28
C TYR A 82 -7.56 -14.50 3.83
N LEU A 83 -7.77 -13.92 5.01
CA LEU A 83 -6.73 -13.14 5.69
C LEU A 83 -5.75 -14.06 6.41
N GLN A 84 -4.51 -14.11 5.94
CA GLN A 84 -3.43 -14.82 6.61
C GLN A 84 -2.47 -13.81 7.27
N PRO A 85 -2.55 -13.62 8.59
CA PRO A 85 -1.57 -12.80 9.28
C PRO A 85 -0.21 -13.50 9.33
N LEU A 86 0.85 -12.71 9.14
CA LEU A 86 2.22 -13.16 9.36
C LEU A 86 2.48 -13.39 10.85
N PRO A 87 3.33 -14.37 11.22
CA PRO A 87 3.79 -14.53 12.58
C PRO A 87 4.41 -13.24 13.12
N ALA A 88 4.32 -13.02 14.43
CA ALA A 88 4.85 -11.82 15.05
C ALA A 88 6.36 -11.65 14.76
N ASN A 89 6.78 -10.41 14.46
CA ASN A 89 8.18 -10.03 14.21
C ASN A 89 8.82 -10.68 12.96
N THR A 90 8.03 -11.14 11.99
CA THR A 90 8.55 -11.78 10.78
C THR A 90 8.43 -10.95 9.52
N THR A 91 7.95 -9.71 9.59
CA THR A 91 7.70 -8.86 8.40
C THR A 91 8.94 -8.73 7.51
N SER A 92 10.12 -8.54 8.10
CA SER A 92 11.38 -8.41 7.36
C SER A 92 11.84 -9.67 6.62
N VAL A 93 11.21 -10.81 6.88
CA VAL A 93 11.58 -12.14 6.38
C VAL A 93 10.48 -12.76 5.53
N LEU A 94 9.22 -12.58 5.93
CA LEU A 94 8.07 -13.24 5.33
C LEU A 94 7.13 -12.30 4.58
N GLN A 95 7.30 -10.97 4.66
CA GLN A 95 6.48 -10.05 3.88
C GLN A 95 7.16 -9.78 2.52
N PRO A 96 6.57 -10.20 1.37
CA PRO A 96 7.16 -9.99 0.05
C PRO A 96 7.52 -8.53 -0.22
N LEU A 97 6.64 -7.62 0.20
CA LEU A 97 6.83 -6.19 0.06
C LEU A 97 8.16 -5.74 0.68
N ASP A 98 8.44 -6.10 1.94
CA ASP A 98 9.67 -5.73 2.64
C ASP A 98 10.91 -6.48 2.13
N VAL A 99 10.75 -7.76 1.78
CA VAL A 99 11.86 -8.66 1.42
C VAL A 99 12.42 -8.40 0.02
N GLY A 100 11.57 -7.98 -0.92
CA GLY A 100 11.93 -7.89 -2.34
C GLY A 100 11.51 -6.61 -3.05
N VAL A 101 10.45 -5.92 -2.63
CA VAL A 101 9.88 -4.79 -3.40
C VAL A 101 10.36 -3.44 -2.89
N MET A 102 10.36 -3.23 -1.57
CA MET A 102 10.64 -1.91 -0.97
C MET A 102 12.06 -1.42 -1.24
N GLY A 103 13.05 -2.32 -1.33
CA GLY A 103 14.43 -1.97 -1.66
C GLY A 103 14.55 -1.34 -3.06
N PRO A 104 14.19 -2.07 -4.13
CA PRO A 104 14.13 -1.55 -5.49
C PRO A 104 13.25 -0.30 -5.62
N PHE A 105 12.06 -0.29 -5.03
CA PHE A 105 11.15 0.86 -5.08
C PHE A 105 11.81 2.14 -4.53
N LYS A 106 12.46 2.06 -3.36
CA LYS A 106 13.18 3.20 -2.76
C LYS A 106 14.38 3.62 -3.61
N GLN A 107 15.08 2.69 -4.26
CA GLN A 107 16.18 3.01 -5.17
C GLN A 107 15.68 3.79 -6.39
N MET A 108 14.64 3.29 -7.05
CA MET A 108 14.02 3.94 -8.22
C MET A 108 13.46 5.32 -7.87
N CYS A 109 12.78 5.45 -6.72
CA CYS A 109 12.35 6.75 -6.20
C CYS A 109 13.53 7.73 -6.04
N ARG A 110 14.68 7.27 -5.50
CA ARG A 110 15.86 8.15 -5.37
C ARG A 110 16.41 8.55 -6.73
N SER A 111 16.47 7.63 -7.69
CA SER A 111 16.93 7.92 -9.05
C SER A 111 16.04 8.91 -9.78
N GLU A 112 14.72 8.83 -9.60
CA GLU A 112 13.77 9.79 -10.21
C GLU A 112 13.81 11.15 -9.52
N TRP A 113 13.94 11.19 -8.19
CA TRP A 113 14.02 12.44 -7.43
C TRP A 113 15.17 13.36 -7.89
N ILE A 114 16.33 12.78 -8.23
CA ILE A 114 17.50 13.55 -8.69
C ILE A 114 17.24 14.27 -10.03
N LYS A 115 16.30 13.76 -10.83
CA LYS A 115 15.94 14.32 -12.15
C LYS A 115 14.85 15.40 -12.06
N GLU A 116 14.21 15.55 -10.90
CA GLU A 116 13.09 16.47 -10.71
C GLU A 116 13.55 17.90 -10.47
N GLU A 117 12.74 18.84 -10.94
CA GLU A 117 12.91 20.25 -10.62
C GLU A 117 12.63 20.53 -9.14
N LYS A 118 13.32 21.54 -8.60
CA LYS A 118 13.15 21.92 -7.21
C LYS A 118 11.79 22.59 -7.00
N VAL A 119 10.95 21.95 -6.20
CA VAL A 119 9.68 22.49 -5.73
C VAL A 119 9.82 23.15 -4.35
N VAL A 120 9.00 24.17 -4.07
CA VAL A 120 9.19 25.03 -2.89
C VAL A 120 8.12 24.76 -1.83
N THR A 121 6.86 24.82 -2.23
CA THR A 121 5.73 24.74 -1.30
C THR A 121 5.50 23.30 -0.82
N ALA A 122 4.80 23.18 0.32
CA ALA A 122 4.47 21.86 0.87
C ALA A 122 3.53 21.07 -0.06
N ALA A 123 2.60 21.75 -0.75
CA ALA A 123 1.68 21.13 -1.70
C ALA A 123 2.41 20.60 -2.93
N GLU A 124 3.30 21.40 -3.53
CA GLU A 124 4.12 20.95 -4.67
C GLU A 124 5.02 19.78 -4.29
N LYS A 125 5.64 19.79 -3.09
CA LYS A 125 6.45 18.68 -2.59
C LYS A 125 5.64 17.39 -2.44
N ARG A 126 4.42 17.47 -1.91
CA ARG A 126 3.51 16.31 -1.82
C ARG A 126 3.17 15.80 -3.21
N LEU A 127 2.76 16.68 -4.12
CA LEU A 127 2.37 16.32 -5.47
C LEU A 127 3.53 15.69 -6.26
N ALA A 128 4.73 16.24 -6.15
CA ALA A 128 5.94 15.68 -6.76
C ALA A 128 6.22 14.26 -6.24
N MET A 129 6.16 14.06 -4.92
CA MET A 129 6.34 12.74 -4.31
C MET A 129 5.29 11.72 -4.76
N ILE A 130 4.03 12.14 -4.91
CA ILE A 130 2.93 11.30 -5.40
C ILE A 130 3.17 10.90 -6.86
N LYS A 131 3.42 11.87 -7.74
CA LYS A 131 3.70 11.62 -9.17
C LYS A 131 4.88 10.67 -9.34
N ARG A 132 5.94 10.87 -8.56
CA ARG A 132 7.10 9.99 -8.55
C ARG A 132 6.76 8.57 -8.09
N SER A 133 6.00 8.44 -7.01
CA SER A 133 5.62 7.13 -6.47
C SER A 133 4.81 6.33 -7.48
N ILE A 134 3.88 6.98 -8.19
CA ILE A 134 3.09 6.39 -9.28
C ILE A 134 4.02 5.96 -10.42
N LYS A 135 4.84 6.88 -10.95
CA LYS A 135 5.79 6.60 -12.04
C LYS A 135 6.70 5.40 -11.72
N VAL A 136 7.21 5.33 -10.49
CA VAL A 136 8.09 4.25 -10.06
C VAL A 136 7.35 2.94 -9.90
N TRP A 137 6.12 2.97 -9.39
CA TRP A 137 5.29 1.76 -9.26
C TRP A 137 4.93 1.20 -10.64
N ASP A 138 4.53 2.04 -11.58
CA ASP A 138 4.17 1.63 -12.95
C ASP A 138 5.38 1.09 -13.74
N ALA A 139 6.58 1.57 -13.44
CA ALA A 139 7.81 1.09 -14.04
C ALA A 139 8.38 -0.19 -13.37
N MET A 140 7.80 -0.62 -12.24
CA MET A 140 8.25 -1.82 -11.54
C MET A 140 7.96 -3.06 -12.38
N LYS A 141 8.98 -3.89 -12.59
CA LYS A 141 8.81 -5.14 -13.33
C LYS A 141 7.98 -6.13 -12.51
N GLU A 142 7.02 -6.80 -13.15
CA GLU A 142 6.24 -7.88 -12.54
C GLU A 142 7.13 -8.99 -11.96
N ASP A 143 8.25 -9.30 -12.63
CA ASP A 143 9.25 -10.28 -12.17
C ASP A 143 9.85 -9.91 -10.80
N THR A 144 10.00 -8.61 -10.48
CA THR A 144 10.42 -8.16 -9.14
C THR A 144 9.38 -8.53 -8.09
N ILE A 145 8.09 -8.39 -8.42
CA ILE A 145 6.99 -8.75 -7.53
C ILE A 145 6.97 -10.27 -7.34
N ARG A 146 6.98 -11.05 -8.42
CA ARG A 146 6.96 -12.52 -8.36
C ARG A 146 8.11 -13.09 -7.52
N LYS A 147 9.34 -12.67 -7.79
CA LYS A 147 10.53 -13.10 -7.03
C LYS A 147 10.49 -12.70 -5.57
N SER A 148 9.78 -11.62 -5.22
CA SER A 148 9.60 -11.24 -3.82
C SER A 148 8.73 -12.24 -3.05
N PHE A 149 7.72 -12.81 -3.69
CA PHE A 149 6.89 -13.87 -3.10
C PHE A 149 7.66 -15.17 -2.98
N GLU A 150 8.37 -15.59 -4.03
CA GLU A 150 9.26 -16.76 -3.98
C GLU A 150 10.23 -16.63 -2.80
N LYS A 151 10.97 -15.52 -2.73
CA LYS A 151 11.95 -15.30 -1.65
C LYS A 151 11.34 -15.31 -0.24
N ALA A 152 10.14 -14.76 -0.07
CA ALA A 152 9.49 -14.70 1.24
C ALA A 152 8.88 -16.05 1.67
N LEU A 153 8.37 -16.84 0.73
CA LEU A 153 7.61 -18.06 1.03
C LEU A 153 8.42 -19.35 0.90
N THR A 154 9.52 -19.37 0.14
CA THR A 154 10.42 -20.54 0.03
C THR A 154 11.11 -20.87 1.36
N ILE A 155 11.03 -20.01 2.37
CA ILE A 155 11.55 -20.26 3.72
C ILE A 155 10.82 -21.42 4.42
N PHE A 156 9.63 -21.80 3.96
CA PHE A 156 8.84 -22.90 4.52
C PHE A 156 8.98 -24.24 3.79
N GLU A 157 9.79 -24.32 2.72
CA GLU A 157 10.20 -25.59 2.12
C GLU A 157 11.45 -26.12 2.87
N ILE A 158 11.25 -26.73 4.03
CA ILE A 158 12.26 -27.52 4.77
C ILE A 158 11.66 -28.89 5.11
#